data_AF-A0A394B424-F1
#
_entry.id   AF-A0A394B424-F1
#
_cell.length_a   1.000
_cell.length_b   1.000
_cell.length_c   1.000
_cell.angle_alpha   90.00
_cell.angle_beta   90.00
_cell.angle_gamma   90.00
#
_symmetry.space_group_name_H-M   'P 1'
#
loop_
_entity.id
_entity.type
_entity.pdbx_description
1 polymer ?
#
loop_
_entity_poly.entity_id
_entity_poly.type
_entity_poly.pdbx_seq_one_letter_code
_entity_poly.pdbx_strand_id
1 'polypeptide(L)'
;MESTKSESYFVFMNYDPEYQRLLNDRTKRRTFELDLYLSTKHNEVLARTLEPGSYKKTCSLAIVDGFSVEINEDQVIYISFFSCFLL
;
A
#
# COMPACT_ATOMS: atom_id res chain seq x y z
N MET A 1 11.66 19.77 -19.90
CA MET A 1 11.72 18.66 -18.92
C MET A 1 10.34 18.58 -18.32
N GLU A 2 9.58 17.60 -18.78
CA GLU A 2 8.24 17.27 -18.32
C GLU A 2 8.29 17.09 -16.80
N SER A 3 7.38 17.75 -16.08
CA SER A 3 7.52 17.96 -14.64
C SER A 3 7.50 16.62 -13.90
N THR A 4 8.55 16.37 -13.11
CA THR A 4 8.64 15.38 -12.03
C THR A 4 7.68 15.75 -10.88
N LYS A 5 6.42 16.01 -11.21
CA LYS A 5 5.42 16.42 -10.24
C LYS A 5 4.91 15.17 -9.57
N SER A 6 5.11 15.09 -8.27
CA SER A 6 4.54 14.01 -7.48
C SER A 6 3.03 14.19 -7.38
N GLU A 7 2.31 13.11 -7.65
CA GLU A 7 0.85 13.03 -7.52
C GLU A 7 0.49 11.92 -6.54
N SER A 8 -0.70 12.02 -5.97
CA SER A 8 -1.19 11.04 -5.00
C SER A 8 -1.92 9.93 -5.74
N TYR A 9 -1.38 8.72 -5.69
CA TYR A 9 -1.97 7.52 -6.27
C TYR A 9 -2.61 6.66 -5.17
N PHE A 10 -3.65 5.92 -5.55
CA PHE A 10 -4.25 4.87 -4.73
C PHE A 10 -3.86 3.51 -5.29
N VAL A 11 -3.28 2.68 -4.44
CA VAL A 11 -2.82 1.34 -4.79
C VAL A 11 -3.73 0.35 -4.07
N PHE A 12 -4.35 -0.53 -4.83
CA PHE A 12 -5.15 -1.64 -4.31
C PHE A 12 -4.36 -2.93 -4.45
N MET A 13 -4.32 -3.71 -3.39
CA MET A 13 -3.60 -4.97 -3.34
C MET A 13 -4.50 -6.12 -3.80
N ASN A 14 -3.86 -7.20 -4.23
CA ASN A 14 -4.55 -8.46 -4.50
C ASN A 14 -5.18 -9.06 -3.23
N TYR A 15 -6.06 -10.03 -3.44
CA TYR A 15 -6.70 -10.76 -2.36
C TYR A 15 -5.67 -11.32 -1.36
N ASP A 16 -5.89 -11.02 -0.09
CA ASP A 16 -5.09 -11.51 1.03
C ASP A 16 -6.03 -12.24 2.03
N PRO A 17 -5.84 -13.56 2.24
CA PRO A 17 -6.65 -14.31 3.20
C PRO A 17 -6.46 -13.84 4.64
N GLU A 18 -5.29 -13.30 4.99
CA GLU A 18 -5.00 -12.80 6.33
C GLU A 18 -5.71 -11.46 6.58
N TYR A 19 -5.76 -10.60 5.58
CA TYR A 19 -6.63 -9.41 5.59
C TYR A 19 -8.09 -9.80 5.88
N GLN A 20 -8.63 -10.80 5.17
CA GLN A 20 -10.01 -11.28 5.39
C GLN A 20 -10.21 -11.87 6.78
N ARG A 21 -9.23 -12.64 7.28
CA ARG A 21 -9.26 -13.20 8.64
C ARG A 21 -9.35 -12.11 9.69
N LEU A 22 -8.51 -11.08 9.58
CA LEU A 22 -8.46 -9.93 10.49
C LEU A 22 -9.69 -9.04 10.36
N LEU A 23 -10.22 -8.85 9.15
CA LEU A 23 -11.43 -8.05 8.90
C LEU A 23 -12.67 -8.67 9.55
N ASN A 24 -12.76 -10.00 9.56
CA ASN A 24 -13.90 -10.73 10.13
C ASN A 24 -13.90 -10.76 11.67
N ASP A 25 -12.75 -10.53 12.32
CA ASP A 25 -12.63 -10.42 13.78
C ASP A 25 -12.83 -8.96 14.22
N ARG A 26 -14.10 -8.55 14.38
CA ARG A 26 -14.50 -7.15 14.66
C ARG A 26 -14.32 -6.69 16.11
N THR A 27 -13.47 -7.33 16.90
CA THR A 27 -13.21 -6.87 18.28
C THR A 27 -12.35 -5.59 18.25
N LYS A 28 -12.65 -4.60 19.13
CA LYS A 28 -11.94 -3.30 19.16
C LYS A 28 -10.41 -3.40 19.24
N ARG A 29 -9.91 -4.45 19.90
CA ARG A 29 -8.47 -4.74 20.02
C ARG A 29 -7.84 -5.13 18.67
N ARG A 30 -8.59 -5.82 17.82
CA ARG A 30 -8.11 -6.30 16.52
C ARG A 30 -8.22 -5.29 15.39
N THR A 31 -8.98 -4.21 15.54
CA THR A 31 -8.91 -3.06 14.62
C THR A 31 -7.49 -2.48 14.58
N PHE A 32 -6.79 -2.45 15.72
CA PHE A 32 -5.38 -2.05 15.77
C PHE A 32 -4.45 -3.09 15.12
N GLU A 33 -4.73 -4.39 15.30
CA GLU A 33 -3.96 -5.46 14.66
C GLU A 33 -4.09 -5.41 13.13
N LEU A 34 -5.28 -5.15 12.60
CA LEU A 34 -5.52 -4.97 11.17
C LEU A 34 -4.79 -3.74 10.62
N ASP A 35 -4.88 -2.60 11.31
CA ASP A 35 -4.20 -1.37 10.88
C ASP A 35 -2.66 -1.55 10.88
N LEU A 36 -2.10 -2.16 11.92
CA LEU A 36 -0.67 -2.45 12.01
C LEU A 36 -0.23 -3.43 10.91
N TYR A 37 -1.00 -4.49 10.68
CA TYR A 37 -0.74 -5.48 9.64
C TYR A 37 -0.67 -4.82 8.26
N LEU A 38 -1.73 -4.07 7.89
CA LEU A 38 -1.80 -3.37 6.61
C LEU A 38 -0.70 -2.32 6.47
N SER A 39 -0.48 -1.50 7.50
CA SER A 39 0.55 -0.47 7.45
C SER A 39 1.95 -1.06 7.22
N THR A 40 2.26 -2.18 7.88
CA THR A 40 3.52 -2.91 7.71
C THR A 40 3.64 -3.47 6.31
N LYS A 41 2.61 -4.20 5.84
CA LYS A 41 2.56 -4.78 4.50
C LYS A 41 2.76 -3.71 3.41
N HIS A 42 2.06 -2.58 3.49
CA HIS A 42 2.19 -1.48 2.54
C HIS A 42 3.59 -0.85 2.56
N ASN A 43 4.19 -0.71 3.74
CA ASN A 43 5.57 -0.20 3.85
C ASN A 43 6.57 -1.16 3.21
N GLU A 44 6.40 -2.48 3.38
CA GLU A 44 7.26 -3.47 2.75
C GLU A 44 7.16 -3.44 1.22
N VAL A 45 5.95 -3.34 0.67
CA VAL A 45 5.74 -3.20 -0.78
C VAL A 45 6.48 -1.99 -1.30
N LEU A 46 6.32 -0.84 -0.65
CA LEU A 46 7.00 0.39 -1.06
C LEU A 46 8.52 0.27 -0.96
N ALA A 47 9.04 -0.25 0.15
CA ALA A 47 10.47 -0.40 0.38
C ALA A 47 11.15 -1.39 -0.57
N ARG A 48 10.42 -2.39 -1.09
CA ARG A 48 10.92 -3.34 -2.08
C ARG A 48 10.87 -2.81 -3.51
N THR A 49 9.98 -1.86 -3.77
CA THR A 49 9.66 -1.42 -5.14
C THR A 49 10.30 -0.09 -5.50
N LEU A 50 10.45 0.81 -4.53
CA LEU A 50 10.89 2.18 -4.76
C LEU A 50 12.12 2.53 -3.92
N GLU A 51 12.91 3.47 -4.42
CA GLU A 51 14.08 3.95 -3.71
C GLU A 51 13.67 4.65 -2.39
N PRO A 52 14.35 4.38 -1.26
CA PRO A 52 14.07 5.06 0.00
C PRO A 52 14.15 6.58 -0.15
N GLY A 53 13.11 7.28 0.32
CA GLY A 53 13.03 8.75 0.24
C GLY A 53 12.49 9.29 -1.08
N SER A 54 12.27 8.44 -2.10
CA SER A 54 11.68 8.85 -3.38
C SER A 54 10.15 8.78 -3.40
N TYR A 55 9.51 8.47 -2.28
CA TYR A 55 8.06 8.30 -2.15
C TYR A 55 7.58 8.70 -0.76
N LYS A 56 6.28 8.98 -0.64
CA LYS A 56 5.65 9.27 0.65
C LYS A 56 4.30 8.57 0.78
N LYS A 57 4.22 7.55 1.64
CA LYS A 57 2.94 6.92 2.00
C LYS A 57 2.12 7.91 2.82
N THR A 58 0.89 8.21 2.38
CA THR A 58 0.01 9.17 3.04
C THR A 58 -0.95 8.48 4.01
N CYS A 59 -1.52 7.34 3.61
CA CYS A 59 -2.42 6.56 4.47
C CYS A 59 -2.47 5.08 4.05
N SER A 60 -2.97 4.24 4.95
CA SER A 60 -3.43 2.88 4.65
C SER A 60 -4.94 2.83 4.80
N LEU A 61 -5.62 2.21 3.84
CA LEU A 61 -7.06 2.02 3.85
C LEU A 61 -7.31 0.67 4.52
N ALA A 62 -8.14 0.64 5.57
CA ALA A 62 -8.46 -0.61 6.27
C ALA A 62 -9.73 -1.29 5.75
N ILE A 63 -10.56 -0.56 5.00
CA ILE A 63 -11.83 -1.05 4.41
C ILE A 63 -11.56 -1.91 3.17
N VAL A 64 -10.43 -1.66 2.50
CA VAL A 64 -9.91 -2.39 1.36
C VAL A 64 -8.41 -2.53 1.59
N ASP A 65 -7.81 -3.66 1.25
CA ASP A 65 -6.35 -3.82 1.32
C ASP A 65 -5.69 -2.91 0.28
N GLY A 66 -5.32 -1.70 0.71
CA GLY A 66 -4.79 -0.66 -0.16
C GLY A 66 -4.26 0.55 0.59
N PHE A 67 -3.55 1.42 -0.13
CA PHE A 67 -2.90 2.59 0.46
C PHE A 67 -2.80 3.73 -0.54
N SER A 68 -2.56 4.93 -0.02
CA SER A 68 -2.23 6.08 -0.84
C SER A 68 -0.76 6.44 -0.69
N VAL A 69 -0.13 6.78 -1.82
CA VAL A 69 1.28 7.14 -1.90
C VAL A 69 1.46 8.29 -2.89
N GLU A 70 2.30 9.25 -2.51
CA GLU A 70 2.75 10.34 -3.35
C GLU A 70 4.03 9.92 -4.07
N ILE A 71 3.96 9.85 -5.40
CA ILE A 71 5.03 9.39 -6.31
C ILE A 71 4.93 10.10 -7.67
N ASN A 72 5.97 9.97 -8.49
CA ASN A 72 5.97 10.47 -9.87
C ASN A 72 5.39 9.44 -10.85
N GLU A 73 4.97 9.89 -12.03
CA GLU A 73 4.37 9.03 -13.07
C GLU A 73 5.29 7.86 -13.48
N ASP A 74 6.60 8.10 -13.61
CA ASP A 74 7.59 7.06 -13.89
C ASP A 74 7.61 5.94 -12.84
N GLN A 75 7.28 6.27 -11.58
CA GLN A 75 7.29 5.31 -10.47
C GLN A 75 6.04 4.43 -10.42
N VAL A 76 4.94 4.87 -11.05
CA VAL A 76 3.66 4.15 -11.10
C VAL A 76 3.82 2.79 -11.76
N ILE A 77 4.69 2.69 -12.76
CA ILE A 77 4.95 1.46 -13.51
C ILE A 77 5.53 0.37 -12.60
N TYR A 78 6.46 0.72 -11.70
CA TYR A 78 7.08 -0.24 -10.78
C TYR A 78 6.08 -0.77 -9.75
N ILE A 79 5.24 0.11 -9.19
CA ILE A 79 4.17 -0.30 -8.24
C ILE A 79 3.13 -1.19 -8.90
N SER A 80 2.71 -0.85 -10.12
CA SER A 80 1.68 -1.60 -10.85
C SER A 80 2.16 -3.00 -11.23
N PHE A 81 3.44 -3.17 -11.50
CA PHE A 81 4.03 -4.48 -11.77
C PHE A 81 4.07 -5.33 -10.49
N PHE A 82 4.45 -4.74 -9.36
CA PHE A 82 4.66 -5.48 -8.11
C PHE A 82 3.34 -5.87 -7.41
N SER A 83 2.32 -5.02 -7.47
CA SER A 83 0.98 -5.36 -6.95
C SER A 83 0.35 -6.53 -7.72
N CYS A 84 0.70 -6.70 -8.99
CA CYS A 84 0.19 -7.77 -9.84
C CYS A 84 1.00 -9.08 -9.74
N PHE A 85 2.30 -9.02 -9.42
CA PHE A 85 3.21 -10.19 -9.44
C PHE A 85 3.46 -10.88 -8.10
N LEU A 86 3.18 -10.25 -6.95
CA LEU A 86 3.22 -10.95 -5.65
C LEU A 86 1.94 -11.80 -5.50
N LEU A 87 2.01 -13.03 -6.02
CA LEU A 87 1.17 -14.19 -5.72
C LEU A 87 1.93 -15.14 -4.79
#